data_AF-A0A947EFG4-F1
#
_entry.id   AF-A0A947EFG4-F1
#
_cell.length_a   1.000
_cell.length_b   1.000
_cell.length_c   1.000
_cell.angle_alpha   90.00
_cell.angle_beta   90.00
_cell.angle_gamma   90.00
#
_symmetry.space_group_name_H-M   'P 1'
#
loop_
_entity.id
_entity.type
_entity.pdbx_description
1 polymer ?
#
loop_
_entity_poly.entity_id
_entity_poly.type
_entity_poly.pdbx_seq_one_letter_code
_entity_poly.pdbx_strand_id
1 'polypeptide(L)'
;PIQDQVFNEVQKIGANRKYDFIFDKSADVVMLYSEKRHDISELVLREIGRTRKISKPKKKEVQRSKLEEFEGETVEPISDALQERQDRAAEAADARAKSVDEKRAEQLRLREERKKAYEERRKKLLEEREARKKAKEEDRKKLTEKEKDTIN
;
A
#
# COMPACT_ATOMS: atom_id res chain seq x y z
N PRO A 1 -25.12 -20.66 0.41
CA PRO A 1 -25.96 -20.99 1.57
C PRO A 1 -25.99 -19.86 2.62
N ILE A 2 -26.81 -19.94 3.69
CA ILE A 2 -26.79 -18.90 4.75
C ILE A 2 -25.46 -18.91 5.52
N GLN A 3 -24.83 -20.08 5.65
CA GLN A 3 -23.52 -20.25 6.28
C GLN A 3 -22.43 -19.40 5.61
N ASP A 4 -22.38 -19.37 4.28
CA ASP A 4 -21.40 -18.54 3.55
C ASP A 4 -21.62 -17.04 3.77
N GLN A 5 -22.89 -16.61 3.94
CA GLN A 5 -23.20 -15.21 4.25
C GLN A 5 -22.67 -14.84 5.64
N VAL A 6 -22.86 -15.71 6.62
CA VAL A 6 -22.30 -15.53 7.97
C VAL A 6 -20.78 -15.47 7.89
N PHE A 7 -20.14 -16.41 7.21
CA PHE A 7 -18.68 -16.47 7.08
C PHE A 7 -18.10 -15.19 6.45
N ASN A 8 -18.67 -14.74 5.34
CA ASN A 8 -18.23 -13.52 4.65
C ASN A 8 -18.41 -12.27 5.53
N GLU A 9 -19.51 -12.15 6.28
CA GLU A 9 -19.70 -11.01 7.18
C GLU A 9 -18.77 -11.06 8.39
N VAL A 10 -18.50 -12.23 8.96
CA VAL A 10 -17.54 -12.41 10.05
C VAL A 10 -16.14 -11.99 9.59
N GLN A 11 -15.70 -12.36 8.38
CA GLN A 11 -14.42 -11.92 7.83
C GLN A 11 -14.33 -10.41 7.68
N LYS A 12 -15.37 -9.78 7.12
CA LYS A 12 -15.42 -8.32 6.98
C LYS A 12 -15.37 -7.61 8.33
N ILE A 13 -16.12 -8.10 9.31
CA ILE A 13 -16.13 -7.55 10.66
C ILE A 13 -14.76 -7.72 11.32
N GLY A 14 -14.14 -8.89 11.17
CA GLY A 14 -12.78 -9.15 11.65
C GLY A 14 -11.76 -8.17 11.09
N ALA A 15 -11.76 -7.96 9.78
CA ALA A 15 -10.86 -7.00 9.13
C ALA A 15 -11.13 -5.54 9.56
N ASN A 16 -12.41 -5.13 9.58
CA ASN A 16 -12.79 -3.75 9.91
C ASN A 16 -12.53 -3.38 11.36
N ARG A 17 -12.74 -4.34 12.28
CA ARG A 17 -12.53 -4.14 13.72
C ARG A 17 -11.18 -4.61 14.22
N LYS A 18 -10.33 -5.16 13.32
CA LYS A 18 -8.99 -5.67 13.61
C LYS A 18 -9.02 -6.75 14.70
N TYR A 19 -9.91 -7.72 14.56
CA TYR A 19 -9.89 -8.91 15.39
C TYR A 19 -8.90 -9.92 14.85
N ASP A 20 -7.99 -10.37 15.70
CA ASP A 20 -7.01 -11.40 15.32
C ASP A 20 -7.66 -12.80 15.28
N PHE A 21 -8.60 -13.05 16.20
CA PHE A 21 -9.31 -14.32 16.31
C PHE A 21 -10.79 -14.11 16.61
N ILE A 22 -11.65 -14.94 16.02
CA ILE A 22 -13.08 -15.00 16.29
C ILE A 22 -13.42 -16.46 16.55
N PHE A 23 -14.00 -16.72 17.72
CA PHE A 23 -14.42 -18.06 18.11
C PHE A 23 -15.94 -18.17 18.05
N ASP A 24 -16.44 -19.30 17.54
CA ASP A 24 -17.83 -19.65 17.71
C ASP A 24 -18.07 -20.16 19.13
N LYS A 25 -19.08 -19.59 19.80
CA LYS A 25 -19.42 -19.92 21.18
C LYS A 25 -19.98 -21.33 21.33
N SER A 26 -20.54 -21.91 20.27
CA SER A 26 -21.02 -23.30 20.26
C SER A 26 -19.96 -24.34 19.90
N ALA A 27 -18.75 -23.93 19.52
CA ALA A 27 -17.69 -24.87 19.20
C ALA A 27 -17.07 -25.51 20.47
N ASP A 28 -16.38 -26.64 20.31
CA ASP A 28 -15.72 -27.40 21.39
C ASP A 28 -14.47 -26.72 21.98
N VAL A 29 -14.42 -25.39 21.97
CA VAL A 29 -13.31 -24.60 22.53
C VAL A 29 -13.61 -24.27 23.98
N VAL A 30 -12.67 -24.60 24.89
CA VAL A 30 -12.79 -24.28 26.31
C VAL A 30 -12.54 -22.78 26.53
N MET A 31 -13.59 -22.02 26.77
CA MET A 31 -13.52 -20.59 27.10
C MET A 31 -13.86 -20.36 28.57
N LEU A 32 -12.89 -19.88 29.35
CA LEU A 32 -13.05 -19.68 30.80
C LEU A 32 -14.02 -18.54 31.14
N TYR A 33 -13.90 -17.42 30.42
CA TYR A 33 -14.77 -16.26 30.61
C TYR A 33 -14.70 -15.34 29.39
N SER A 34 -15.85 -14.75 29.03
CA SER A 34 -15.94 -13.66 28.06
C SER A 34 -17.03 -12.69 28.47
N GLU A 35 -16.72 -11.41 28.47
CA GLU A 35 -17.71 -10.36 28.72
C GLU A 35 -18.61 -10.12 27.49
N LYS A 36 -19.89 -9.78 27.71
CA LYS A 36 -20.90 -9.60 26.63
C LYS A 36 -20.49 -8.60 25.54
N ARG A 37 -19.66 -7.60 25.88
CA ARG A 37 -19.16 -6.60 24.93
C ARG A 37 -18.28 -7.19 23.81
N HIS A 38 -17.74 -8.39 24.02
CA HIS A 38 -16.92 -9.10 23.03
C HIS A 38 -17.75 -10.04 22.14
N ASP A 39 -19.05 -10.20 22.44
CA ASP A 39 -19.95 -10.98 21.60
C ASP A 39 -20.38 -10.14 20.38
N ILE A 40 -20.00 -10.62 19.19
CA ILE A 40 -20.27 -9.94 17.93
C ILE A 40 -21.50 -10.50 17.20
N SER A 41 -22.24 -11.43 17.80
CA SER A 41 -23.37 -12.12 17.15
C SER A 41 -24.42 -11.14 16.61
N GLU A 42 -24.82 -10.16 17.41
CA GLU A 42 -25.78 -9.11 17.01
C GLU A 42 -25.27 -8.23 15.87
N LEU A 43 -23.96 -7.96 15.88
CA LEU A 43 -23.32 -7.17 14.83
C LEU A 43 -23.34 -7.94 13.50
N VAL A 44 -23.00 -9.23 13.53
CA VAL A 44 -23.04 -10.12 12.36
C VAL A 44 -24.46 -10.19 11.79
N LEU A 45 -25.47 -10.40 12.63
CA LEU A 45 -26.88 -10.44 12.21
C LEU A 45 -27.32 -9.13 11.54
N ARG A 46 -26.90 -7.99 12.08
CA ARG A 46 -27.19 -6.66 11.52
C ARG A 46 -26.55 -6.48 10.15
N GLU A 47 -25.28 -6.85 9.99
CA GLU A 47 -24.58 -6.71 8.71
C GLU A 47 -25.17 -7.65 7.65
N ILE A 48 -25.53 -8.89 7.98
CA ILE A 48 -26.27 -9.80 7.08
C ILE A 48 -27.61 -9.18 6.65
N GLY A 49 -28.32 -8.54 7.58
CA GLY A 49 -29.56 -7.82 7.28
C GLY A 49 -29.34 -6.64 6.32
N ARG A 50 -28.25 -5.88 6.52
CA ARG A 50 -27.87 -4.76 5.66
C ARG A 50 -27.47 -5.23 4.26
N THR A 51 -26.61 -6.24 4.13
CA THR A 51 -26.15 -6.74 2.83
C THR A 51 -27.28 -7.36 2.01
N ARG A 52 -28.24 -8.06 2.65
CA ARG A 52 -29.47 -8.53 1.98
C ARG A 52 -30.37 -7.40 1.48
N LYS A 53 -30.48 -6.29 2.20
CA LYS A 53 -31.26 -5.12 1.76
C LYS A 53 -30.58 -4.38 0.60
N ILE A 54 -29.25 -4.33 0.58
CA ILE A 54 -28.46 -3.70 -0.48
C ILE A 54 -28.43 -4.57 -1.74
N SER A 55 -28.40 -5.90 -1.61
CA SER A 55 -28.33 -6.82 -2.75
C SER A 55 -29.63 -6.99 -3.52
N LYS A 56 -30.79 -6.57 -2.97
CA LYS A 56 -32.05 -6.40 -3.73
C LYS A 56 -32.09 -4.99 -4.33
N PRO A 57 -31.85 -4.79 -5.63
CA PRO A 57 -31.74 -3.45 -6.17
C PRO A 57 -33.14 -2.87 -6.44
N LYS A 58 -33.64 -2.00 -5.54
CA LYS A 58 -34.66 -0.99 -5.94
C LYS A 58 -34.09 0.11 -6.85
N LYS A 59 -32.76 0.19 -6.98
CA LYS A 59 -32.06 1.26 -7.71
C LYS A 59 -31.87 0.98 -9.21
N LYS A 60 -31.90 -0.28 -9.68
CA LYS A 60 -31.67 -0.58 -11.10
C LYS A 60 -32.83 -0.16 -12.00
N GLU A 61 -34.06 -0.14 -11.49
CA GLU A 61 -35.23 0.32 -12.25
C GLU A 61 -35.28 1.85 -12.33
N VAL A 62 -35.08 2.54 -11.20
CA VAL A 62 -35.14 4.02 -11.13
C VAL A 62 -33.98 4.70 -11.87
N GLN A 63 -32.78 4.10 -11.86
CA GLN A 63 -31.64 4.65 -12.60
C GLN A 63 -31.74 4.41 -14.11
N ARG A 64 -32.32 3.29 -14.54
CA ARG A 64 -32.55 3.04 -15.97
C ARG A 64 -33.60 3.99 -16.54
N SER A 65 -34.72 4.17 -15.83
CA SER A 65 -35.77 5.09 -16.28
C SER A 65 -35.27 6.54 -16.38
N LYS A 66 -34.41 6.97 -15.45
CA LYS A 66 -33.88 8.35 -15.43
C LYS A 66 -32.77 8.60 -16.47
N LEU A 67 -32.03 7.56 -16.85
CA LEU A 67 -31.00 7.66 -17.90
C LEU A 67 -31.65 7.64 -19.29
N GLU A 68 -32.64 6.77 -19.51
CA GLU A 68 -33.40 6.70 -20.77
C GLU A 68 -34.20 7.98 -21.05
N GLU A 69 -34.68 8.66 -20.01
CA GLU A 69 -35.36 9.96 -20.12
C GLU A 69 -34.41 11.10 -20.53
N PHE A 70 -33.12 11.01 -20.18
CA PHE A 70 -32.10 12.01 -20.52
C PHE A 70 -31.47 11.77 -21.91
N GLU A 71 -31.36 10.52 -22.36
CA GLU A 71 -30.85 10.18 -23.70
C GLU A 71 -31.84 10.51 -24.83
N GLY A 72 -33.12 10.73 -24.52
CA GLY A 72 -34.16 11.14 -25.47
C GLY A 72 -34.17 12.64 -25.82
N GLU A 73 -33.40 13.47 -25.11
CA GLU A 73 -33.31 14.91 -25.35
C GLU A 73 -32.13 15.20 -26.30
N THR A 74 -32.46 15.71 -27.48
CA THR A 74 -31.52 16.01 -28.56
C THR A 74 -30.34 16.84 -28.08
N VAL A 75 -29.12 16.38 -28.35
CA VAL A 75 -27.87 17.07 -28.01
C VAL A 75 -27.81 18.38 -28.80
N GLU A 76 -28.09 19.49 -28.12
CA GLU A 76 -27.81 20.83 -28.65
C GLU A 76 -26.28 21.00 -28.84
N PRO A 77 -25.83 21.71 -29.88
CA PRO A 77 -24.40 21.99 -30.06
C PRO A 77 -23.87 22.75 -28.84
N ILE A 78 -22.77 22.23 -28.29
CA ILE A 78 -22.07 22.74 -27.11
C ILE A 78 -21.92 24.26 -27.23
N SER A 79 -22.52 25.02 -26.31
CA SER A 79 -22.39 26.49 -26.28
C SER A 79 -20.92 26.90 -26.18
N ASP A 80 -20.50 27.99 -26.83
CA ASP A 80 -19.11 28.48 -26.85
C ASP A 80 -18.46 28.59 -25.46
N ALA A 81 -19.26 28.89 -24.42
CA ALA A 81 -18.80 28.97 -23.03
C ALA A 81 -18.36 27.63 -22.43
N LEU A 82 -18.90 26.51 -22.89
CA LEU A 82 -18.50 25.16 -22.46
C LEU A 82 -17.20 24.73 -23.16
N GLN A 83 -17.02 25.13 -24.42
CA GLN A 83 -15.80 24.87 -25.17
C GLN A 83 -14.60 25.59 -24.52
N GLU A 84 -14.75 26.87 -24.21
CA GLU A 84 -13.71 27.66 -23.51
C GLU A 84 -13.34 27.05 -22.14
N ARG A 85 -14.32 26.46 -21.44
CA ARG A 85 -14.09 25.78 -20.16
C ARG A 85 -13.32 24.47 -20.33
N GLN A 86 -13.56 23.72 -21.40
CA GLN A 86 -12.82 22.51 -21.73
C GLN A 86 -11.38 22.82 -22.14
N ASP A 87 -11.18 23.84 -22.98
CA ASP A 87 -9.85 24.25 -23.43
C ASP A 87 -9.00 24.77 -22.26
N ARG A 88 -9.58 25.60 -21.39
CA ARG A 88 -8.92 26.04 -20.14
C ARG A 88 -8.59 24.88 -19.20
N ALA A 89 -9.42 23.84 -19.16
CA ALA A 89 -9.16 22.65 -18.36
C ALA A 89 -8.03 21.79 -18.96
N ALA A 90 -7.97 21.68 -20.29
CA ALA A 90 -6.90 21.00 -21.00
C ALA A 90 -5.55 21.73 -20.81
N GLU A 91 -5.52 23.05 -20.97
CA GLU A 91 -4.33 23.86 -20.72
C GLU A 91 -3.84 23.75 -19.26
N ALA A 92 -4.75 23.75 -18.29
CA ALA A 92 -4.42 23.56 -16.89
C ALA A 92 -3.89 22.15 -16.60
N ALA A 93 -4.37 21.13 -17.31
CA ALA A 93 -3.85 19.76 -17.21
C ALA A 93 -2.44 19.66 -17.79
N ASP A 94 -2.17 20.29 -18.93
CA ASP A 94 -0.87 20.31 -19.57
C ASP A 94 0.18 21.06 -18.74
N ALA A 95 -0.20 22.20 -18.14
CA ALA A 95 0.67 22.93 -17.22
C ALA A 95 1.04 22.10 -15.99
N ARG A 96 0.07 21.35 -15.43
CA ARG A 96 0.33 20.42 -14.33
C ARG A 96 1.24 19.27 -14.74
N ALA A 97 1.03 18.68 -15.92
CA ALA A 97 1.86 17.59 -16.43
C ALA A 97 3.33 18.00 -16.57
N LYS A 98 3.59 19.15 -17.20
CA LYS A 98 4.95 19.71 -17.35
C LYS A 98 5.64 19.91 -15.99
N SER A 99 4.93 20.50 -15.02
CA SER A 99 5.47 20.74 -13.67
C SER A 99 5.79 19.45 -12.89
N VAL A 100 5.04 18.37 -13.14
CA VAL A 100 5.24 17.08 -12.49
C VAL A 100 6.44 16.35 -13.12
N ASP A 101 6.59 16.45 -14.44
CA ASP A 101 7.71 15.83 -15.15
C ASP A 101 9.04 16.50 -14.83
N GLU A 102 9.07 17.83 -14.70
CA GLU A 102 10.24 18.56 -14.20
C GLU A 102 10.65 18.10 -12.79
N LYS A 103 9.69 17.98 -11.86
CA LYS A 103 9.94 17.48 -10.50
C LYS A 103 10.43 16.03 -10.48
N ARG A 104 9.90 15.17 -11.35
CA ARG A 104 10.37 13.78 -11.48
C ARG A 104 11.80 13.73 -11.99
N ALA A 105 12.15 14.54 -12.99
CA ALA A 105 13.50 14.62 -13.53
C ALA A 105 14.51 15.11 -12.49
N GLU A 106 14.15 16.14 -11.71
CA GLU A 106 14.97 16.66 -10.62
C GLU A 106 15.21 15.60 -9.53
N GLN A 107 14.15 14.89 -9.11
CA GLN A 107 14.26 13.82 -8.12
C GLN A 107 15.14 12.65 -8.59
N LEU A 108 15.09 12.31 -9.88
CA LEU A 108 15.94 11.26 -10.46
C LEU A 108 17.42 11.69 -10.44
N ARG A 109 17.72 12.93 -10.85
CA ARG A 109 19.08 13.47 -10.77
C ARG A 109 19.63 13.49 -9.35
N LEU A 110 18.84 13.97 -8.39
CA LEU A 110 19.21 13.95 -6.97
C LEU A 110 19.48 12.53 -6.45
N ARG A 111 18.71 11.53 -6.91
CA ARG A 111 18.94 10.12 -6.55
C ARG A 111 20.23 9.59 -7.16
N GLU A 112 20.53 9.92 -8.41
CA GLU A 112 21.78 9.50 -9.06
C GLU A 112 23.01 10.10 -8.39
N GLU A 113 22.98 11.38 -8.04
CA GLU A 113 24.05 12.04 -7.28
C GLU A 113 24.24 11.38 -5.91
N ARG A 114 23.15 11.10 -5.19
CA ARG A 114 23.20 10.40 -3.90
C ARG A 114 23.76 8.98 -4.04
N LYS A 115 23.41 8.25 -5.10
CA LYS A 115 23.95 6.91 -5.37
C LYS A 115 25.45 6.97 -5.64
N LYS A 116 25.91 7.88 -6.51
CA LYS A 116 27.34 8.06 -6.81
C LYS A 116 28.13 8.43 -5.55
N ALA A 117 27.64 9.38 -4.76
CA ALA A 117 28.28 9.76 -3.49
C ALA A 117 28.35 8.60 -2.49
N TYR A 118 27.32 7.75 -2.44
CA TYR A 118 27.31 6.55 -1.60
C TYR A 118 28.30 5.49 -2.10
N GLU A 119 28.38 5.27 -3.40
CA GLU A 119 29.31 4.33 -4.02
C GLU A 119 30.77 4.74 -3.78
N GLU A 120 31.09 6.03 -3.92
CA GLU A 120 32.42 6.57 -3.59
C GLU A 120 32.76 6.40 -2.11
N ARG A 121 31.82 6.71 -1.20
CA ARG A 121 32.01 6.49 0.23
C ARG A 121 32.21 5.01 0.55
N ARG A 122 31.43 4.13 -0.08
CA ARG A 122 31.55 2.68 0.08
C ARG A 122 32.91 2.18 -0.42
N LYS A 123 33.38 2.66 -1.57
CA LYS A 123 34.68 2.29 -2.13
C LYS A 123 35.83 2.72 -1.21
N LYS A 124 35.83 3.97 -0.73
CA LYS A 124 36.83 4.46 0.24
C LYS A 124 36.86 3.62 1.52
N LEU A 125 35.69 3.25 2.03
CA LEU A 125 35.58 2.44 3.25
C LEU A 125 36.04 0.99 3.03
N LEU A 126 35.83 0.42 1.84
CA LEU A 126 36.35 -0.91 1.49
C LEU A 126 37.87 -0.89 1.33
N GLU A 127 38.43 0.11 0.64
CA GLU A 127 39.88 0.29 0.48
C GLU A 127 40.57 0.49 1.84
N GLU A 128 40.00 1.29 2.74
CA GLU A 128 40.51 1.45 4.10
C GLU A 128 40.48 0.13 4.88
N ARG A 129 39.39 -0.65 4.75
CA ARG A 129 39.29 -1.98 5.39
C ARG A 129 40.31 -2.97 4.84
N GLU A 130 40.54 -2.97 3.53
CA GLU A 130 41.53 -3.84 2.91
C GLU A 130 42.96 -3.44 3.28
N ALA A 131 43.29 -2.15 3.30
CA ALA A 131 44.57 -1.66 3.77
C ALA A 131 44.80 -2.03 5.24
N ARG A 132 43.79 -1.87 6.10
CA ARG A 132 43.85 -2.28 7.51
C ARG A 132 44.02 -3.80 7.66
N LYS A 133 43.40 -4.61 6.80
CA LYS A 133 43.61 -6.07 6.80
C LYS A 133 45.04 -6.43 6.38
N LYS A 134 45.55 -5.85 5.29
CA LYS A 134 46.92 -6.08 4.80
C LYS A 134 47.97 -5.69 5.84
N ALA A 135 47.82 -4.51 6.48
CA ALA A 135 48.71 -4.09 7.55
C ALA A 135 48.72 -5.09 8.72
N LYS A 136 47.55 -5.55 9.17
CA LYS A 136 47.45 -6.59 10.21
C LYS A 136 48.06 -7.93 9.80
N GLU A 137 47.95 -8.31 8.54
CA GLU A 137 48.57 -9.54 8.01
C GLU A 137 50.09 -9.44 7.94
N GLU A 138 50.64 -8.28 7.54
CA GLU A 138 52.07 -8.01 7.57
C GLU A 138 52.62 -7.98 8.99
N ASP A 139 51.92 -7.36 9.93
CA ASP A 139 52.29 -7.37 11.35
C ASP A 139 52.30 -8.81 11.90
N ARG A 140 51.29 -9.62 11.55
CA ARG A 140 51.25 -11.04 11.93
C ARG A 140 52.40 -11.84 11.32
N LYS A 141 52.76 -11.61 10.05
CA LYS A 141 53.92 -12.27 9.42
C LYS A 141 55.24 -11.90 10.10
N LYS A 142 55.46 -10.61 10.38
CA LYS A 142 56.65 -10.13 11.10
C LYS A 142 56.75 -10.72 12.50
N LEU A 143 55.63 -10.89 13.21
CA LEU A 143 55.59 -11.57 14.50
C LEU A 143 56.00 -13.05 14.37
N THR A 144 55.46 -13.77 13.39
CA THR A 144 55.81 -15.18 13.17
C THR A 144 57.25 -15.40 12.68
N GLU A 145 57.85 -14.44 11.97
CA GLU A 145 59.26 -14.49 11.55
C GLU A 145 60.19 -14.25 12.75
N LYS A 146 59.88 -13.26 13.60
CA LYS A 146 60.63 -13.01 14.84
C LYS A 146 60.58 -14.20 15.79
N GLU A 147 59.44 -14.87 15.94
CA GLU A 147 59.33 -16.07 16.77
C GLU A 147 60.20 -17.22 16.23
N LYS A 148 60.30 -17.40 14.90
CA LYS A 148 61.17 -18.41 14.28
C LYS A 148 62.65 -18.09 14.45
N ASP A 149 63.04 -16.83 14.35
CA ASP A 149 64.43 -16.39 14.54
C ASP A 149 64.90 -16.53 16.00
N THR A 150 63.98 -16.52 16.98
CA THR A 150 64.33 -16.73 18.40
C THR A 150 64.45 -18.20 18.83
N ILE A 151 64.08 -19.15 17.97
CA ILE A 151 64.02 -20.59 18.28
C ILE A 151 65.19 -21.38 17.67
N ASN A 152 65.97 -20.78 16.76
CA ASN A 152 67.25 -21.31 16.25
C ASN A 152 68.45 -20.70 17.00
#